data_AF-A0A7X2H014-F1
#
_entry.id   AF-A0A7X2H014-F1
#
_cell.length_a   1.000
_cell.length_b   1.000
_cell.length_c   1.000
_cell.angle_alpha   90.00
_cell.angle_beta   90.00
_cell.angle_gamma   90.00
#
_symmetry.space_group_name_H-M   'P 1'
#
loop_
_entity.id
_entity.type
_entity.pdbx_description
1 polymer ?
#
loop_
_entity_poly.entity_id
_entity_poly.type
_entity_poly.pdbx_seq_one_letter_code
_entity_poly.pdbx_strand_id
1 'polypeptide(L)'
;MFLLPKPLANNLVLIDSKLPEILAEMLYQYYSGNAVSTADLSARVCTKDPNGYDYSNNHQFYEYKIKRLLCGAALGMRPAEIWHGKYDATGGYLVVRQDGEIVCYHLYSHNQFEDYLFLNTKFETPSSSRHHFGDIYEQNGRYFLKLNLQIRFS
;
A
#
# COMPACT_ATOMS: atom_id res chain seq x y z
N MET A 1 -1.49 -9.49 15.92
CA MET A 1 -0.07 -9.10 15.68
C MET A 1 0.27 -9.52 14.27
N PHE A 2 0.67 -8.57 13.43
CA PHE A 2 1.07 -8.84 12.04
C PHE A 2 2.58 -9.06 11.99
N LEU A 3 3.02 -10.08 11.26
CA LEU A 3 4.43 -10.38 11.04
C LEU A 3 4.80 -9.98 9.62
N LEU A 4 5.68 -8.98 9.49
CA LEU A 4 6.18 -8.49 8.21
C LEU A 4 7.64 -8.92 8.01
N PRO A 5 8.07 -9.23 6.78
CA PRO A 5 9.48 -9.36 6.46
C PRO A 5 10.25 -8.11 6.91
N LYS A 6 11.42 -8.28 7.53
CA LYS A 6 12.20 -7.16 8.11
C LYS A 6 12.48 -6.01 7.11
N PRO A 7 12.89 -6.27 5.85
CA PRO A 7 13.12 -5.19 4.89
C PRO A 7 11.85 -4.38 4.61
N LEU A 8 10.73 -5.06 4.36
CA LEU A 8 9.44 -4.42 4.13
C LEU A 8 9.00 -3.59 5.35
N ALA A 9 9.10 -4.15 6.56
CA ALA A 9 8.73 -3.44 7.79
C ALA A 9 9.53 -2.13 7.93
N ASN A 10 10.84 -2.17 7.70
CA ASN A 10 11.70 -0.99 7.77
C ASN A 10 11.36 0.04 6.67
N ASN A 11 11.09 -0.41 5.44
CA ASN A 11 10.72 0.48 4.34
C ASN A 11 9.38 1.19 4.63
N LEU A 12 8.41 0.50 5.20
CA LEU A 12 7.14 1.10 5.60
C LEU A 12 7.34 2.14 6.71
N VAL A 13 8.11 1.81 7.75
CA VAL A 13 8.44 2.74 8.84
C VAL A 13 9.22 3.95 8.35
N LEU A 14 10.10 3.77 7.34
CA LEU A 14 10.83 4.86 6.71
C LEU A 14 9.88 5.86 6.03
N ILE A 15 8.82 5.38 5.38
CA ILE A 15 7.80 6.26 4.79
C ILE A 15 7.00 6.95 5.90
N ASP A 16 6.50 6.17 6.85
CA ASP A 16 5.79 6.68 8.03
C ASP A 16 5.76 5.63 9.15
N SER A 17 6.07 6.06 10.37
CA SER A 17 6.15 5.17 11.55
C SER A 17 4.89 4.34 11.81
N LYS A 18 3.71 4.82 11.38
CA LYS A 18 2.40 4.16 11.57
C LYS A 18 1.91 3.41 10.34
N LEU A 19 2.61 3.50 9.21
CA LEU A 19 2.22 2.84 7.97
C LEU A 19 2.07 1.31 8.08
N PRO A 20 2.89 0.58 8.87
CA PRO A 20 2.66 -0.86 9.06
C PRO A 20 1.30 -1.18 9.67
N GLU A 21 0.83 -0.38 10.62
CA GLU A 21 -0.47 -0.55 11.30
C GLU A 21 -1.63 -0.25 10.31
N ILE A 22 -1.48 0.80 9.52
CA ILE A 22 -2.44 1.20 8.47
C ILE A 22 -2.59 0.10 7.43
N LEU A 23 -1.46 -0.37 6.88
CA LEU A 23 -1.45 -1.35 5.80
C LEU A 23 -1.97 -2.72 6.27
N ALA A 24 -1.69 -3.08 7.52
CA ALA A 24 -2.23 -4.27 8.14
C ALA A 24 -3.76 -4.22 8.25
N GLU A 25 -4.33 -3.09 8.68
CA GLU A 25 -5.78 -2.90 8.71
C GLU A 25 -6.38 -2.92 7.30
N MET A 26 -5.76 -2.28 6.30
CA MET A 26 -6.21 -2.37 4.91
C MET A 26 -6.24 -3.81 4.42
N LEU A 27 -5.19 -4.59 4.72
CA LEU A 27 -5.10 -5.99 4.32
C LEU A 27 -6.18 -6.84 5.00
N TYR A 28 -6.46 -6.58 6.28
CA TYR A 28 -7.55 -7.21 7.00
C TYR A 28 -8.92 -6.88 6.37
N GLN A 29 -9.18 -5.61 6.05
CA GLN A 29 -10.41 -5.18 5.38
C GLN A 29 -10.58 -5.86 4.01
N TYR A 30 -9.50 -5.98 3.25
CA TYR A 30 -9.50 -6.66 1.95
C TYR A 30 -9.86 -8.15 2.09
N TYR A 31 -9.15 -8.89 2.94
CA TYR A 31 -9.39 -10.33 3.11
C TYR A 31 -10.68 -10.66 3.85
N SER A 32 -11.27 -9.69 4.55
CA SER A 32 -12.63 -9.79 5.11
C SER A 32 -13.73 -9.57 4.06
N GLY A 33 -13.38 -9.26 2.80
CA GLY A 33 -14.33 -9.03 1.72
C GLY A 33 -14.99 -7.66 1.72
N ASN A 34 -14.46 -6.69 2.47
CA ASN A 34 -15.13 -5.41 2.68
C ASN A 34 -14.91 -4.41 1.52
N ALA A 35 -13.76 -4.43 0.87
CA ALA A 35 -13.44 -3.58 -0.28
C ALA A 35 -12.25 -4.14 -1.07
N VAL A 36 -12.06 -3.66 -2.29
CA VAL A 36 -10.94 -4.05 -3.16
C VAL A 36 -10.12 -2.85 -3.67
N SER A 37 -10.75 -1.71 -3.94
CA SER A 37 -10.02 -0.52 -4.42
C SER A 37 -9.19 0.08 -3.28
N THR A 38 -8.04 0.67 -3.62
CA THR A 38 -7.18 1.32 -2.62
C THR A 38 -7.91 2.47 -1.93
N ALA A 39 -8.71 3.23 -2.69
CA ALA A 39 -9.52 4.32 -2.16
C ALA A 39 -10.58 3.85 -1.14
N ASP A 40 -11.34 2.80 -1.47
CA ASP A 40 -12.37 2.28 -0.56
C ASP A 40 -11.75 1.64 0.69
N LEU A 41 -10.64 0.93 0.53
CA LEU A 41 -9.89 0.38 1.67
C LEU A 41 -9.38 1.51 2.57
N SER A 42 -8.83 2.59 2.00
CA SER A 42 -8.40 3.77 2.75
C SER A 42 -9.55 4.39 3.55
N ALA A 43 -10.72 4.57 2.94
CA ALA A 43 -11.91 5.12 3.60
C ALA A 43 -12.37 4.23 4.78
N ARG A 44 -12.26 2.90 4.62
CA ARG A 44 -12.57 1.95 5.70
C ARG A 44 -11.57 2.05 6.84
N VAL A 45 -10.27 2.14 6.56
CA VAL A 45 -9.25 2.32 7.59
C VAL A 45 -9.41 3.66 8.29
N CYS A 46 -9.78 4.73 7.57
CA CYS A 46 -10.10 6.02 8.15
C CYS A 46 -11.26 5.92 9.17
N THR A 47 -12.31 5.17 8.83
CA THR A 47 -13.44 4.91 9.74
C THR A 47 -13.03 4.07 10.95
N LYS A 48 -12.10 3.12 10.78
CA LYS A 48 -11.61 2.27 11.87
C LYS A 48 -10.62 2.96 12.79
N ASP A 49 -9.89 3.94 12.25
CA ASP A 49 -8.89 4.74 12.91
C ASP A 49 -7.90 3.94 13.80
N PRO A 50 -7.15 2.97 13.24
CA PRO A 50 -6.25 2.13 14.01
C PRO A 50 -5.16 2.90 14.78
N ASN A 51 -4.89 4.15 14.41
CA ASN A 51 -3.87 4.98 15.04
C ASN A 51 -4.44 6.07 15.98
N GLY A 52 -5.76 6.27 16.04
CA GLY A 52 -6.39 7.26 16.91
C GLY A 52 -6.03 8.71 16.56
N TYR A 53 -6.05 9.09 15.27
CA TYR A 53 -5.70 10.45 14.86
C TYR A 53 -6.77 11.48 15.24
N ASP A 54 -6.35 12.72 15.48
CA ASP A 54 -7.27 13.83 15.75
C ASP A 54 -7.79 14.46 14.45
N TYR A 55 -9.09 14.33 14.22
CA TYR A 55 -9.79 14.87 13.05
C TYR A 55 -10.40 16.25 13.27
N SER A 56 -10.10 16.94 14.37
CA SER A 56 -10.61 18.29 14.68
C SER A 56 -10.44 19.30 13.52
N ASN A 57 -9.40 19.11 12.69
CA ASN A 57 -9.09 19.96 11.54
C ASN A 57 -9.36 19.31 10.18
N ASN A 58 -10.14 18.21 10.12
CA ASN A 58 -10.47 17.48 8.89
C ASN A 58 -9.22 17.02 8.09
N HIS A 59 -8.13 16.66 8.78
CA HIS A 59 -6.93 16.14 8.15
C HIS A 59 -7.17 14.75 7.54
N GLN A 60 -6.67 14.54 6.32
CA GLN A 60 -6.78 13.26 5.59
C GLN A 60 -5.54 12.36 5.83
N PHE A 61 -5.28 11.97 7.08
CA PHE A 61 -4.05 11.25 7.45
C PHE A 61 -3.85 9.94 6.68
N TYR A 62 -4.88 9.09 6.61
CA TYR A 62 -4.78 7.76 6.01
C TYR A 62 -4.58 7.84 4.50
N GLU A 63 -5.38 8.65 3.82
CA GLU A 63 -5.26 8.88 2.37
C GLU A 63 -3.86 9.40 2.00
N TYR A 64 -3.37 10.41 2.71
CA TYR A 64 -2.03 10.96 2.48
C TYR A 64 -0.95 9.88 2.63
N LYS A 65 -0.95 9.13 3.74
CA LYS A 65 0.06 8.11 4.01
C LYS A 65 0.02 6.97 2.98
N ILE A 66 -1.17 6.60 2.50
CA ILE A 66 -1.32 5.58 1.46
C ILE A 66 -0.82 6.08 0.10
N LYS A 67 -1.10 7.34 -0.27
CA LYS A 67 -0.52 7.97 -1.47
C LYS A 67 1.01 7.93 -1.45
N ARG A 68 1.63 8.25 -0.30
CA ARG A 68 3.10 8.15 -0.12
C ARG A 68 3.63 6.74 -0.31
N LEU A 69 2.92 5.72 0.20
CA LEU A 69 3.25 4.31 -0.04
C LEU A 69 3.23 3.97 -1.52
N LEU A 70 2.15 4.33 -2.22
CA LEU A 70 1.99 4.04 -3.64
C LEU A 70 3.07 4.75 -4.47
N CYS A 71 3.36 6.01 -4.18
CA CYS A 71 4.45 6.73 -4.85
C CYS A 71 5.81 6.11 -4.60
N GLY A 72 6.12 5.73 -3.36
CA GLY A 72 7.35 5.01 -3.05
C GLY A 72 7.48 3.74 -3.90
N ALA A 73 6.43 2.92 -3.93
CA ALA A 73 6.39 1.69 -4.74
C ALA A 73 6.53 1.96 -6.24
N ALA A 74 5.83 2.98 -6.77
CA ALA A 74 5.86 3.31 -8.19
C ALA A 74 7.22 3.88 -8.64
N LEU A 75 7.96 4.54 -7.74
CA LEU A 75 9.20 5.25 -8.05
C LEU A 75 10.49 4.52 -7.60
N GLY A 76 10.40 3.25 -7.19
CA GLY A 76 11.60 2.40 -6.98
C GLY A 76 11.65 1.63 -5.66
N MET A 77 10.71 1.81 -4.74
CA MET A 77 10.67 0.99 -3.52
C MET A 77 10.31 -0.46 -3.84
N ARG A 78 11.17 -1.40 -3.46
CA ARG A 78 10.93 -2.85 -3.56
C ARG A 78 10.73 -3.47 -2.18
N PRO A 79 9.73 -4.36 -1.96
CA PRO A 79 9.47 -4.95 -0.66
C PRO A 79 10.62 -5.78 -0.06
N ALA A 80 11.42 -6.43 -0.92
CA ALA A 80 12.47 -7.36 -0.52
C ALA A 80 13.85 -6.70 -0.34
N GLU A 81 13.99 -5.43 -0.69
CA GLU A 81 15.26 -4.69 -0.69
C GLU A 81 15.20 -3.54 0.31
N ILE A 82 16.35 -3.15 0.87
CA ILE A 82 16.42 -1.97 1.74
C ILE A 82 16.24 -0.74 0.86
N TRP A 83 15.20 0.04 1.12
CA TRP A 83 14.96 1.28 0.41
C TRP A 83 15.45 2.47 1.24
N HIS A 84 16.18 3.38 0.59
CA HIS A 84 16.76 4.56 1.24
C HIS A 84 16.01 5.85 0.94
N GLY A 85 14.76 5.76 0.45
CA GLY A 85 13.96 6.93 0.08
C GLY A 85 14.41 7.61 -1.22
N LYS A 86 15.27 6.96 -2.02
CA LYS A 86 15.74 7.45 -3.32
C LYS A 86 14.82 6.94 -4.42
N TYR A 87 14.39 7.84 -5.30
CA TYR A 87 13.58 7.52 -6.47
C TYR A 87 14.47 7.18 -7.66
N ASP A 88 14.13 6.10 -8.36
CA ASP A 88 14.82 5.66 -9.57
C ASP A 88 14.48 6.55 -10.77
N ALA A 89 13.26 7.11 -10.78
CA ALA A 89 12.78 8.01 -11.81
C ALA A 89 12.72 9.46 -11.29
N THR A 90 13.53 10.34 -11.87
CA THR A 90 13.60 11.77 -11.52
C THR A 90 13.17 12.71 -12.65
N GLY A 91 12.95 12.20 -13.87
CA GLY A 91 12.52 13.01 -15.03
C GLY A 91 11.00 13.05 -15.26
N GLY A 92 10.26 12.10 -14.66
CA GLY A 92 8.82 11.90 -14.84
C GLY A 92 8.44 10.41 -14.84
N TYR A 93 7.15 10.12 -14.83
CA TYR A 93 6.57 8.79 -14.84
C TYR A 93 5.59 8.66 -16.01
N LEU A 94 5.79 7.65 -16.86
CA LEU A 94 4.91 7.36 -17.99
C LEU A 94 3.98 6.20 -17.63
N VAL A 95 2.67 6.45 -17.70
CA VAL A 95 1.65 5.41 -17.55
C VAL A 95 1.03 5.13 -18.90
N VAL A 96 1.06 3.86 -19.32
CA VAL A 96 0.33 3.39 -20.50
C VAL A 96 -0.96 2.75 -20.03
N ARG A 97 -2.09 3.36 -20.37
CA ARG A 97 -3.42 2.83 -20.08
C ARG A 97 -3.75 1.66 -21.01
N GLN A 98 -4.76 0.87 -20.67
CA GLN A 98 -5.15 -0.31 -21.46
C GLN A 98 -5.61 0.04 -22.88
N ASP A 99 -6.13 1.25 -23.10
CA ASP A 99 -6.53 1.80 -24.39
C ASP A 99 -5.35 2.33 -25.23
N GLY A 100 -4.12 2.24 -24.71
CA GLY A 100 -2.91 2.73 -25.36
C GLY A 100 -2.63 4.22 -25.13
N GLU A 101 -3.46 4.93 -24.37
CA GLU A 101 -3.18 6.32 -23.99
C GLU A 101 -1.96 6.39 -23.08
N ILE A 102 -1.01 7.26 -23.44
CA ILE A 102 0.19 7.51 -22.64
C ILE A 102 -0.03 8.80 -21.83
N VAL A 103 -0.05 8.65 -20.51
CA VAL A 103 -0.09 9.78 -19.57
C VAL A 103 1.30 10.00 -19.01
N CYS A 104 1.87 11.18 -19.26
CA CYS A 104 3.17 11.57 -18.73
C CYS A 104 3.00 12.49 -17.53
N TYR A 105 3.49 12.07 -16.37
CA TYR A 105 3.57 12.90 -15.18
C TYR A 105 5.00 13.38 -14.99
N HIS A 106 5.23 14.68 -15.09
CA HIS A 106 6.46 15.27 -14.58
C HIS A 106 6.35 15.44 -13.05
N LEU A 107 7.48 15.48 -12.34
CA LEU A 107 7.51 15.67 -10.88
C LEU A 107 6.73 16.91 -10.41
N TYR A 108 6.53 17.91 -11.28
CA TYR A 108 5.70 19.10 -11.01
C TYR A 108 4.20 18.80 -10.84
N SER A 109 3.70 17.67 -11.36
CA SER A 109 2.33 17.19 -11.19
C SER A 109 2.22 16.14 -10.09
N HIS A 110 3.04 16.24 -9.04
CA HIS A 110 3.14 15.22 -7.98
C HIS A 110 1.78 14.85 -7.37
N ASN A 111 0.93 15.84 -7.07
CA ASN A 111 -0.39 15.59 -6.49
C ASN A 111 -1.30 14.80 -7.46
N GLN A 112 -1.29 15.16 -8.75
CA GLN A 112 -2.08 14.44 -9.75
C GLN A 112 -1.59 13.00 -9.94
N PHE A 113 -0.28 12.78 -9.83
CA PHE A 113 0.31 11.46 -9.87
C PHE A 113 -0.09 10.62 -8.64
N GLU A 114 0.00 11.20 -7.43
CA GLU A 114 -0.46 10.57 -6.19
C GLU A 114 -1.95 10.21 -6.27
N ASP A 115 -2.80 11.13 -6.73
CA ASP A 115 -4.23 10.93 -6.93
C ASP A 115 -4.49 9.83 -7.95
N TYR A 116 -3.77 9.84 -9.07
CA TYR A 116 -3.90 8.81 -10.10
C TYR A 116 -3.59 7.42 -9.55
N LEU A 117 -2.45 7.24 -8.87
CA LEU A 117 -2.11 5.96 -8.26
C LEU A 117 -3.18 5.52 -7.25
N PHE A 118 -3.65 6.44 -6.40
CA PHE A 118 -4.62 6.14 -5.37
C PHE A 118 -5.98 5.71 -5.92
N LEU A 119 -6.48 6.40 -6.94
CA LEU A 119 -7.79 6.15 -7.54
C LEU A 119 -7.78 4.97 -8.53
N ASN A 120 -6.63 4.65 -9.12
CA ASN A 120 -6.52 3.63 -10.16
C ASN A 120 -5.80 2.36 -9.68
N THR A 121 -5.66 2.13 -8.37
CA THR A 121 -5.11 0.88 -7.84
C THR A 121 -6.10 0.12 -6.98
N LYS A 122 -5.90 -1.20 -6.90
CA LYS A 122 -6.69 -2.13 -6.11
C LYS A 122 -5.82 -3.24 -5.52
N PHE A 123 -6.30 -3.83 -4.43
CA PHE A 123 -5.72 -5.02 -3.82
C PHE A 123 -6.15 -6.25 -4.60
N GLU A 124 -5.23 -7.19 -4.80
CA GLU A 124 -5.47 -8.44 -5.52
C GLU A 124 -4.96 -9.62 -4.68
N THR A 125 -5.63 -10.77 -4.81
CA THR A 125 -5.16 -12.03 -4.24
C THR A 125 -4.35 -12.77 -5.31
N PRO A 126 -3.04 -12.99 -5.11
CA PRO A 126 -2.24 -13.77 -6.06
C PRO A 126 -2.75 -15.21 -6.12
N SER A 127 -2.39 -15.92 -7.20
CA SER A 127 -2.63 -17.36 -7.30
C SER A 127 -2.11 -18.10 -6.05
N SER A 128 -2.98 -18.87 -5.41
CA SER A 128 -2.73 -19.55 -4.14
C SER A 128 -1.60 -20.59 -4.22
N SER A 129 -1.40 -21.21 -5.38
CA SER A 129 -0.45 -22.32 -5.57
C SER A 129 1.01 -21.91 -5.60
N ARG A 130 1.35 -20.66 -5.93
CA ARG A 130 2.74 -20.22 -6.15
C ARG A 130 3.41 -19.63 -4.89
N HIS A 131 2.63 -19.24 -3.88
CA HIS A 131 3.14 -18.39 -2.79
C HIS A 131 2.76 -18.84 -1.36
N HIS A 132 2.18 -20.03 -1.18
CA HIS A 132 1.74 -20.52 0.14
C HIS A 132 0.75 -19.55 0.81
N PHE A 133 -0.11 -18.94 0.01
CA PHE A 133 -1.12 -18.00 0.48
C PHE A 133 -2.21 -18.75 1.24
N GLY A 134 -2.57 -18.28 2.43
CA GLY A 134 -3.60 -18.90 3.27
C GLY A 134 -3.10 -20.02 4.17
N ASP A 135 -1.79 -20.31 4.17
CA ASP A 135 -1.21 -21.32 5.05
C ASP A 135 -1.26 -20.85 6.51
N ILE A 136 -1.66 -21.76 7.40
CA ILE A 136 -1.54 -21.57 8.85
C ILE A 136 -0.16 -22.07 9.27
N TYR A 137 0.58 -21.24 9.99
CA TYR A 137 1.89 -21.60 10.53
C TYR A 137 1.98 -21.28 12.02
N GLU A 138 2.79 -22.04 12.74
CA GLU A 138 3.05 -21.83 14.16
C GLU A 138 4.38 -21.10 14.35
N GLN A 139 4.38 -20.08 15.20
CA GLN A 139 5.59 -19.41 15.64
C GLN A 139 5.47 -19.05 17.13
N ASN A 140 6.41 -19.54 17.95
CA ASN A 140 6.43 -19.33 19.40
C ASN A 140 5.11 -19.72 20.11
N GLY A 141 4.52 -20.87 19.75
CA GLY A 141 3.27 -21.36 20.36
C GLY A 141 2.01 -20.60 19.95
N ARG A 142 2.08 -19.78 18.90
CA ARG A 142 0.93 -19.05 18.34
C ARG A 142 0.74 -19.40 16.87
N TYR A 143 -0.51 -19.54 16.47
CA TYR A 143 -0.88 -19.76 15.07
C TYR A 143 -1.09 -18.44 14.33
N PHE A 144 -0.59 -18.37 13.10
CA PHE A 144 -0.68 -17.23 12.22
C PHE A 144 -1.18 -17.66 10.85
N LEU A 145 -1.92 -16.78 10.18
CA LEU A 145 -2.35 -16.95 8.79
C LEU A 145 -1.42 -16.17 7.87
N LYS A 146 -0.85 -16.83 6.85
CA LYS A 146 0.00 -16.16 5.86
C LYS A 146 -0.85 -15.46 4.81
N LEU A 147 -0.85 -14.13 4.86
CA LEU A 147 -1.51 -13.26 3.90
C LEU A 147 -0.47 -12.57 3.00
N ASN A 148 -0.83 -12.32 1.75
CA ASN A 148 0.01 -11.63 0.79
C ASN A 148 -0.57 -10.24 0.52
N LEU A 149 0.31 -9.24 0.38
CA LEU A 149 -0.08 -7.94 -0.14
C LEU A 149 0.29 -7.86 -1.62
N GLN A 150 -0.69 -7.59 -2.46
CA GLN A 150 -0.48 -7.27 -3.87
C GLN A 150 -1.38 -6.10 -4.25
N ILE A 151 -0.78 -5.08 -4.85
CA ILE A 151 -1.47 -3.89 -5.35
C ILE A 151 -1.21 -3.80 -6.85
N ARG A 152 -2.26 -3.57 -7.64
CA ARG A 152 -2.16 -3.42 -9.10
C ARG A 152 -3.04 -2.30 -9.59
N PHE A 153 -2.76 -1.86 -10.81
CA PHE A 153 -3.68 -0.97 -11.53
C PHE A 153 -5.02 -1.67 -11.78
N SER A 154 -6.10 -0.89 -11.66
CA SER A 154 -7.48 -1.33 -11.83
C SER A 154 -7.83 -1.69 -13.26
#